data_AF-A0A379TZY7-F1
#
_entry.id   AF-A0A379TZY7-F1
#
_cell.length_a   1.000
_cell.length_b   1.000
_cell.length_c   1.000
_cell.angle_alpha   90.00
_cell.angle_beta   90.00
_cell.angle_gamma   90.00
#
_symmetry.space_group_name_H-M   'P 1'
#
loop_
_entity.id
_entity.type
_entity.pdbx_description
1 polymer ?
#
loop_
_entity_poly.entity_id
_entity_poly.type
_entity_poly.pdbx_seq_one_letter_code
_entity_poly.pdbx_strand_id
1 'polypeptide(L)'
;MSVGLIAQQLHWVDREPFTGTLRCTVKTRYRQTDIPCTINALDDDRIEVIFDEPVAAVTPGQSAVFYSGEVCLGGGIIEQRLPLTV
;
A
#
# COMPACT_ATOMS: atom_id res chain seq x y z
N MET A 1 6.94 11.74 8.95
CA MET A 1 7.04 10.31 8.61
C MET A 1 5.68 9.67 8.77
N SER A 2 5.42 8.58 8.05
CA SER A 2 4.19 7.80 8.14
C SER A 2 4.54 6.36 8.45
N VAL A 3 3.80 5.71 9.35
CA VAL A 3 3.94 4.28 9.66
C VAL A 3 3.14 3.40 8.69
N GLY A 4 2.29 4.02 7.88
CA GLY A 4 1.45 3.33 6.92
C GLY A 4 0.61 4.28 6.09
N LEU A 5 -0.35 3.71 5.37
CA LEU A 5 -1.36 4.43 4.60
C LEU A 5 -2.64 3.61 4.46
N ILE A 6 -3.74 4.27 4.09
CA ILE A 6 -4.95 3.64 3.57
C ILE A 6 -4.97 3.86 2.07
N ALA A 7 -5.20 2.79 1.31
CA ALA A 7 -5.39 2.85 -0.13
C ALA A 7 -6.83 2.45 -0.48
N GLN A 8 -7.41 3.13 -1.47
CA GLN A 8 -8.75 2.89 -2.02
C GLN A 8 -8.70 2.74 -3.55
N GLN A 9 -9.84 2.51 -4.20
CA GLN A 9 -9.92 2.33 -5.67
C GLN A 9 -8.97 1.22 -6.12
N LEU A 10 -9.14 0.05 -5.52
CA LEU A 10 -8.20 -1.06 -5.67
C LEU A 10 -8.36 -1.73 -7.03
N HIS A 11 -7.22 -2.02 -7.66
CA HIS A 11 -7.12 -2.76 -8.90
C HIS A 11 -6.07 -3.87 -8.75
N TRP A 12 -6.54 -5.12 -8.81
CA TRP A 12 -5.70 -6.32 -8.74
C TRP A 12 -5.49 -6.92 -10.13
N VAL A 13 -4.27 -7.41 -10.40
CA VAL A 13 -3.89 -7.92 -11.72
C VAL A 13 -4.61 -9.24 -12.04
N ASP A 14 -4.81 -10.09 -11.04
CA ASP A 14 -5.55 -11.35 -11.15
C ASP A 14 -7.08 -11.17 -11.19
N ARG A 15 -7.56 -9.95 -10.93
CA ARG A 15 -8.98 -9.56 -10.87
C ARG A 15 -9.77 -10.24 -9.75
N GLU A 16 -9.08 -10.81 -8.78
CA GLU A 16 -9.71 -11.38 -7.59
C GLU A 16 -9.77 -10.31 -6.48
N PRO A 17 -10.84 -10.25 -5.69
CA PRO A 17 -10.91 -9.36 -4.54
C PRO A 17 -9.87 -9.80 -3.49
N PHE A 18 -9.05 -8.85 -3.05
CA PHE A 18 -8.10 -9.12 -1.97
C PHE A 18 -8.81 -9.21 -0.63
N THR A 19 -8.55 -10.28 0.11
CA THR A 19 -9.06 -10.50 1.47
C THR A 19 -7.95 -10.93 2.41
N GLY A 20 -8.10 -10.63 3.69
CA GLY A 20 -7.14 -11.03 4.72
C GLY A 20 -5.88 -10.16 4.73
N THR A 21 -4.74 -10.80 5.02
CA THR A 21 -3.45 -10.15 5.25
C THR A 21 -2.38 -10.74 4.34
N LEU A 22 -1.54 -9.89 3.75
CA LEU A 22 -0.44 -10.30 2.88
C LEU A 22 0.84 -9.52 3.18
N ARG A 23 1.96 -10.24 3.16
CA ARG A 23 3.30 -9.66 3.22
C ARG A 23 3.80 -9.37 1.81
N CYS A 24 4.20 -8.12 1.54
CA CYS A 24 4.64 -7.71 0.20
C CYS A 24 5.55 -6.47 0.27
N THR A 25 5.87 -5.89 -0.89
CA THR A 25 6.46 -4.55 -0.98
C THR A 25 5.47 -3.57 -1.61
N VAL A 26 5.66 -2.27 -1.32
CA VAL A 26 4.85 -1.18 -1.89
C VAL A 26 5.73 -0.06 -2.44
N LYS A 27 5.28 0.55 -3.54
CA LYS A 27 5.80 1.83 -4.05
C LYS A 27 4.73 2.89 -3.89
N THR A 28 5.10 4.01 -3.26
CA THR A 28 4.20 5.17 -3.04
C THR A 28 4.47 6.33 -4.01
N ARG A 29 5.51 6.19 -4.85
CA ARG A 29 5.87 7.12 -5.93
C ARG A 29 6.63 6.38 -7.04
N TYR A 30 6.58 6.92 -8.26
CA TYR A 30 7.33 6.36 -9.38
C TYR A 30 8.84 6.33 -9.10
N ARG A 31 9.50 5.23 -9.49
CA ARG A 31 10.95 4.96 -9.26
C ARG A 31 11.40 4.93 -7.80
N GLN A 32 10.49 4.84 -6.84
CA GLN A 32 10.87 4.50 -5.47
C GLN A 32 11.42 3.08 -5.40
N THR A 33 12.39 2.88 -4.53
CA THR A 33 12.75 1.53 -4.05
C THR A 33 11.55 0.91 -3.34
N ASP A 34 11.42 -0.41 -3.48
CA ASP A 34 10.43 -1.21 -2.79
C ASP A 34 10.50 -1.00 -1.28
N ILE A 35 9.35 -0.74 -0.66
CA ILE A 35 9.22 -0.63 0.79
C ILE A 35 8.57 -1.91 1.32
N PRO A 36 9.24 -2.68 2.19
CA PRO A 36 8.62 -3.81 2.87
C PRO A 36 7.42 -3.37 3.70
N CYS A 37 6.30 -4.08 3.53
CA CYS A 37 5.06 -3.74 4.21
C CYS A 37 4.15 -4.97 4.38
N THR A 38 3.15 -4.81 5.23
CA THR A 38 2.04 -5.76 5.37
C THR A 38 0.75 -5.04 4.99
N ILE A 39 -0.03 -5.65 4.09
CA ILE A 39 -1.35 -5.14 3.70
C ILE A 39 -2.46 -5.93 4.39
N ASN A 40 -3.48 -5.24 4.87
CA ASN A 40 -4.68 -5.81 5.50
C ASN A 40 -5.92 -5.31 4.75
N ALA A 41 -6.79 -6.21 4.34
CA ALA A 41 -8.11 -5.84 3.81
C ALA A 41 -8.95 -5.20 4.93
N LEU A 42 -9.48 -4.01 4.68
CA LEU A 42 -10.41 -3.33 5.61
C LEU A 42 -11.85 -3.55 5.18
N ASP A 43 -12.12 -3.42 3.88
CA ASP A 43 -13.41 -3.65 3.23
C ASP A 43 -13.20 -3.89 1.72
N ASP A 44 -14.29 -3.92 0.96
CA ASP A 44 -14.29 -4.28 -0.48
C ASP A 44 -13.47 -3.31 -1.37
N ASP A 45 -13.26 -2.06 -0.94
CA ASP A 45 -12.53 -1.06 -1.74
C ASP A 45 -11.31 -0.49 -1.00
N ARG A 46 -11.06 -0.86 0.26
CA ARG A 46 -9.96 -0.30 1.04
C ARG A 46 -9.07 -1.33 1.69
N ILE A 47 -7.78 -1.02 1.67
CA ILE A 47 -6.76 -1.75 2.42
C ILE A 47 -5.94 -0.80 3.29
N GLU A 48 -5.52 -1.31 4.44
CA GLU A 48 -4.49 -0.71 5.25
C GLU A 48 -3.14 -1.27 4.82
N VAL A 49 -2.14 -0.39 4.72
CA VAL A 49 -0.76 -0.74 4.42
C VAL A 49 0.09 -0.27 5.59
N ILE A 50 0.72 -1.22 6.29
CA ILE A 50 1.63 -0.95 7.41
C ILE A 50 3.06 -1.18 6.93
N PHE A 51 3.90 -0.15 7.02
CA PHE A 51 5.30 -0.26 6.64
C PHE A 51 6.13 -0.86 7.79
N ASP A 52 7.20 -1.56 7.44
CA ASP A 52 8.18 -2.03 8.44
C ASP A 52 8.90 -0.89 9.12
N GLU A 53 9.26 0.12 8.33
CA GLU A 53 9.94 1.32 8.78
C GLU A 53 9.15 2.54 8.35
N PRO A 54 9.16 3.63 9.16
CA PRO A 54 8.46 4.85 8.78
C PRO A 54 8.93 5.38 7.42
N VAL A 55 7.98 5.81 6.59
CA VAL A 55 8.22 6.33 5.23
C VAL A 55 7.97 7.83 5.18
N ALA A 56 8.84 8.57 4.49
CA ALA A 56 8.67 10.00 4.25
C ALA A 56 7.73 10.26 3.07
N ALA A 57 7.08 11.43 3.07
CA ALA A 57 6.37 11.98 1.90
C ALA A 57 5.26 11.10 1.30
N VAL A 58 4.60 10.26 2.10
CA VAL A 58 3.35 9.59 1.69
C VAL A 58 2.27 10.65 1.45
N THR A 59 1.78 10.73 0.21
CA THR A 59 0.93 11.82 -0.27
C THR A 59 -0.40 11.27 -0.77
N PRO A 60 -1.54 11.65 -0.16
CA PRO A 60 -2.87 11.33 -0.68
C PRO A 60 -3.04 11.74 -2.16
N GLY A 61 -3.73 10.89 -2.93
CA GLY A 61 -3.92 11.05 -4.36
C GLY A 61 -2.82 10.46 -5.24
N GLN A 62 -1.67 10.07 -4.69
CA GLN A 62 -0.68 9.25 -5.42
C GLN A 62 -1.09 7.77 -5.43
N SER A 63 -0.49 6.99 -6.33
CA SER A 63 -0.70 5.54 -6.37
C SER A 63 0.16 4.80 -5.32
N ALA A 64 -0.44 3.80 -4.68
CA ALA A 64 0.27 2.74 -3.96
C ALA A 64 0.25 1.47 -4.82
N VAL A 65 1.40 0.96 -5.22
CA VAL A 65 1.53 -0.23 -6.09
C VAL A 65 2.23 -1.34 -5.32
N PHE A 66 1.64 -2.53 -5.30
CA PHE A 66 2.07 -3.66 -4.49
C PHE A 66 2.78 -4.72 -5.33
N TYR A 67 3.87 -5.28 -4.80
CA TYR A 67 4.69 -6.28 -5.46
C TYR A 67 5.01 -7.48 -4.56
N SER A 68 5.06 -8.67 -5.16
CA SER A 68 5.63 -9.88 -4.56
C SER A 68 6.87 -10.27 -5.37
N GLY A 69 8.04 -9.79 -4.93
CA GLY A 69 9.25 -9.85 -5.74
C GLY A 69 9.07 -9.09 -7.06
N GLU A 70 9.28 -9.76 -8.19
CA GLU A 70 9.12 -9.17 -9.52
C GLU A 70 7.64 -9.10 -9.99
N VAL A 71 6.71 -9.71 -9.25
CA VAL A 71 5.29 -9.78 -9.64
C VAL A 71 4.54 -8.55 -9.14
N CYS A 72 4.00 -7.76 -10.06
CA CYS A 72 3.03 -6.71 -9.73
C CYS A 72 1.70 -7.36 -9.33
N LEU A 73 1.28 -7.15 -8.09
CA LEU A 73 0.01 -7.67 -7.57
C LEU A 73 -1.16 -6.78 -7.98
N GLY A 74 -0.93 -5.47 -7.99
CA GLY A 74 -1.98 -4.48 -8.19
C GLY A 74 -1.64 -3.17 -7.50
N GLY A 75 -2.65 -2.35 -7.27
CA GLY A 75 -2.48 -1.07 -6.59
C GLY A 75 -3.79 -0.36 -6.32
N GLY A 76 -3.67 0.82 -5.72
CA GLY A 76 -4.78 1.73 -5.49
C GLY A 76 -4.31 3.16 -5.35
N ILE A 77 -5.25 4.05 -5.03
CA ILE A 77 -4.98 5.45 -4.73
C ILE A 77 -4.84 5.62 -3.23
N ILE A 78 -3.77 6.29 -2.79
CA ILE A 78 -3.56 6.62 -1.38
C ILE A 78 -4.66 7.60 -0.96
N GLU A 79 -5.56 7.15 -0.08
CA GLU A 79 -6.62 7.97 0.49
C GLU A 79 -6.07 8.79 1.66
N GLN A 80 -5.35 8.12 2.56
CA GLN A 80 -4.89 8.69 3.82
C GLN A 80 -3.50 8.19 4.17
N ARG A 81 -2.67 9.05 4.78
CA ARG A 81 -1.42 8.64 5.42
C ARG A 81 -1.66 8.32 6.90
N LEU A 82 -0.99 7.31 7.44
CA LEU A 82 -0.97 7.02 8.88
C LEU A 82 0.28 7.66 9.50
N PRO A 83 0.15 8.79 10.22
CA PRO A 83 1.30 9.51 10.76
C PRO A 83 2.02 8.71 11.84
N LEU A 84 3.35 8.86 11.90
CA LEU A 84 4.11 8.44 13.08
C LEU A 84 3.76 9.39 14.24
N THR A 85 3.15 8.88 15.30
CA THR A 85 2.94 9.63 16.55
C THR A 85 4.21 9.53 17.39
N VAL A 86 4.72 10.69 17.82
CA VAL A 86 5.89 10.84 18.70
C VAL A 86 5.43 11.23 20.10
#